data_AF-A0A962YB71-F1
#
_entry.id   AF-A0A962YB71-F1
#
_cell.length_a   1.000
_cell.length_b   1.000
_cell.length_c   1.000
_cell.angle_alpha   90.00
_cell.angle_beta   90.00
_cell.angle_gamma   90.00
#
_symmetry.space_group_name_H-M   'P 1'
#
loop_
_entity.id
_entity.type
_entity.pdbx_description
1 polymer ?
#
loop_
_entity_poly.entity_id
_entity_poly.type
_entity_poly.pdbx_seq_one_letter_code
_entity_poly.pdbx_strand_id
1 'polypeptide(L)'
;DDPDALRYLLREYTPAKQRFLLLVDQLEEVFTLVEDTAQQRRFDALLNAVLRDQDGGFHLITTIRSDFMTRFSALPKLETLLNERAARYYLKPVTETGLRDAIRTPARLGGLGWDVAKLPDRIFDDAQENSISLPLVSYCLQQLWEKRSSDNKLLDSVYYDLGGVGGALAHSADEVLNSFDKTGRDRARQLLLALVKVNRDGAANTRRRISRDDALTAAGGGPQAEHILMRLSGGVTPEGSNKPSPRLLMVPSKEAGDEQSPAVVELAHEALLTRWETLKNWTEQYRDQLQAGDDLENAARQWHEHGAPRLSGLASGKVLTRYLSAFMPSEMAQEYLKCSKQLRWVRRGAYGVVALVLGGVLAFVVWIHQHSYTPLQGLSGLLAKAGYLLYQPELVQLEAGKFLHQNEDGQSVWLDITEPFSIGRYEVTFEEYDTFAVATGRRLPNDAGWGRGRQPVININWNEAVAYTTWLSVKKGKICRLPTEDEWEYAVLASSEKDYGKNEDDEEITQENLGEYAWY
;
A
#
# COMPACT_ATOMS: atom_id res chain seq x y z
N ASP A 1 -41.88 22.38 -21.56
CA ASP A 1 -41.10 21.37 -22.29
C ASP A 1 -41.33 21.39 -23.80
N ASP A 2 -42.15 22.32 -24.32
CA ASP A 2 -42.28 22.56 -25.76
C ASP A 2 -40.97 23.17 -26.33
N PRO A 3 -40.31 22.54 -27.32
CA PRO A 3 -39.11 23.06 -27.95
C PRO A 3 -39.34 24.34 -28.77
N ASP A 4 -40.57 24.63 -29.20
CA ASP A 4 -40.91 25.85 -29.95
C ASP A 4 -41.30 27.02 -29.04
N ALA A 5 -41.39 26.81 -27.73
CA ALA A 5 -41.83 27.85 -26.79
C ALA A 5 -41.01 29.15 -26.89
N LEU A 6 -39.68 29.05 -27.03
CA LEU A 6 -38.81 30.23 -27.18
C LEU A 6 -39.09 30.98 -28.49
N ARG A 7 -39.35 30.23 -29.57
CA ARG A 7 -39.67 30.80 -30.88
C ARG A 7 -40.99 31.57 -30.84
N TYR A 8 -42.05 30.98 -30.24
CA TYR A 8 -43.34 31.65 -30.09
C TYR A 8 -43.22 32.92 -29.25
N LEU A 9 -42.53 32.82 -28.11
CA LEU A 9 -42.30 33.95 -27.22
C LEU A 9 -41.57 35.09 -27.96
N LEU A 10 -40.51 34.78 -28.71
CA LEU A 10 -39.79 35.81 -29.45
C LEU A 10 -40.64 36.45 -30.56
N ARG A 11 -41.52 35.71 -31.23
CA ARG A 11 -42.45 36.29 -32.22
C ARG A 11 -43.51 37.20 -31.59
N GLU A 12 -43.99 36.85 -30.41
CA GLU A 12 -44.99 37.63 -29.68
C GLU A 12 -44.39 38.93 -29.14
N TYR A 13 -43.17 38.86 -28.59
CA TYR A 13 -42.54 39.99 -27.91
C TYR A 13 -41.56 40.80 -28.77
N THR A 14 -41.16 40.33 -29.96
CA THR A 14 -40.26 41.06 -30.87
C THR A 14 -41.06 41.72 -32.00
N PRO A 15 -41.12 43.06 -32.06
CA PRO A 15 -41.78 43.78 -33.16
C PRO A 15 -41.16 43.44 -34.53
N ALA A 16 -41.97 43.45 -35.60
CA ALA A 16 -41.56 43.04 -36.96
C ALA A 16 -40.36 43.81 -37.58
N LYS A 17 -39.93 44.94 -36.99
CA LYS A 17 -38.77 45.73 -37.43
C LYS A 17 -37.55 45.58 -36.52
N GLN A 18 -37.65 44.78 -35.47
CA GLN A 18 -36.58 44.57 -34.49
C GLN A 18 -36.00 43.16 -34.64
N ARG A 19 -34.75 43.02 -34.21
CA ARG A 19 -34.04 41.75 -34.15
C ARG A 19 -33.59 41.49 -32.73
N PHE A 20 -33.66 40.24 -32.30
CA PHE A 20 -33.20 39.80 -31.00
C PHE A 20 -31.79 39.22 -31.14
N LEU A 21 -30.84 39.69 -30.34
CA LEU A 21 -29.49 39.15 -30.29
C LEU A 21 -29.26 38.51 -28.93
N LEU A 22 -29.03 37.20 -28.91
CA LEU A 22 -28.55 36.48 -27.74
C LEU A 22 -27.02 36.37 -27.82
N LEU A 23 -26.34 36.90 -26.80
CA LEU A 23 -24.91 36.68 -26.59
C LEU A 23 -24.73 35.63 -25.50
N VAL A 24 -24.08 34.52 -25.84
CA VAL A 24 -23.70 33.47 -24.88
C VAL A 24 -22.19 33.44 -24.80
N ASP A 25 -21.65 34.13 -23.80
CA ASP A 25 -20.22 34.06 -23.49
C ASP A 25 -19.92 32.77 -22.71
N GLN A 26 -18.79 32.12 -22.98
CA GLN A 26 -18.37 30.84 -22.39
C GLN A 26 -19.44 29.75 -22.49
N LEU A 27 -19.89 29.48 -23.73
CA LEU A 27 -20.91 28.47 -24.00
C LEU A 27 -20.55 27.09 -23.41
N GLU A 28 -19.26 26.80 -23.24
CA GLU A 28 -18.78 25.59 -22.60
C GLU A 28 -19.29 25.32 -21.18
N GLU A 29 -19.71 26.35 -20.45
CA GLU A 29 -20.28 26.20 -19.11
C GLU A 29 -21.56 25.35 -19.12
N VAL A 30 -22.32 25.38 -20.22
CA VAL A 30 -23.56 24.60 -20.36
C VAL A 30 -23.28 23.09 -20.27
N PHE A 31 -22.16 22.62 -20.79
CA PHE A 31 -21.80 21.20 -20.81
C PHE A 31 -20.64 20.86 -19.87
N THR A 32 -20.22 21.80 -19.02
CA THR A 32 -19.20 21.57 -17.98
C THR A 32 -19.73 21.78 -16.56
N LEU A 33 -20.69 22.70 -16.34
CA LEU A 33 -21.25 23.01 -15.02
C LEU A 33 -22.63 22.39 -14.78
N VAL A 34 -23.41 22.17 -15.83
CA VAL A 34 -24.77 21.65 -15.69
C VAL A 34 -24.72 20.13 -15.62
N GLU A 35 -25.02 19.56 -14.44
CA GLU A 35 -25.08 18.10 -14.26
C GLU A 35 -26.34 17.48 -14.88
N ASP A 36 -27.45 18.23 -14.93
CA ASP A 36 -28.72 17.76 -15.50
C ASP A 36 -28.69 17.77 -17.04
N THR A 37 -28.52 16.58 -17.63
CA THR A 37 -28.55 16.37 -19.07
C THR A 37 -29.90 16.73 -19.69
N ALA A 38 -31.01 16.65 -18.94
CA ALA A 38 -32.33 17.04 -19.45
C ALA A 38 -32.40 18.56 -19.68
N GLN A 39 -31.82 19.34 -18.77
CA GLN A 39 -31.72 20.80 -18.91
C GLN A 39 -30.84 21.19 -20.11
N GLN A 40 -29.71 20.53 -20.32
CA GLN A 40 -28.84 20.74 -21.50
C GLN A 40 -29.59 20.47 -22.81
N ARG A 41 -30.29 19.33 -22.91
CA ARG A 41 -31.08 18.96 -24.09
C ARG A 41 -32.23 19.94 -24.35
N ARG A 42 -32.85 20.47 -23.30
CA ARG A 42 -33.89 21.48 -23.44
C ARG A 42 -33.34 22.79 -23.98
N PHE A 43 -32.17 23.23 -23.48
CA PHE A 43 -31.47 24.41 -23.99
C PHE A 43 -31.12 24.25 -25.48
N ASP A 44 -30.54 23.11 -25.86
CA ASP A 44 -30.23 22.76 -27.26
C ASP A 44 -31.47 22.83 -28.15
N ALA A 45 -32.58 22.23 -27.69
CA ALA A 45 -33.82 22.19 -28.45
C ALA A 45 -34.44 23.57 -28.68
N LEU A 46 -34.48 24.42 -27.64
CA LEU A 46 -35.05 25.77 -27.72
C LEU A 46 -34.26 26.65 -28.68
N LEU A 47 -32.92 26.65 -28.58
CA LEU A 47 -32.06 27.43 -29.48
C LEU A 47 -32.14 26.95 -30.92
N ASN A 48 -32.15 25.64 -31.15
CA ASN A 48 -32.30 25.11 -32.49
C ASN A 48 -33.65 25.48 -33.14
N ALA A 49 -34.74 25.46 -32.37
CA ALA A 49 -36.07 25.81 -32.90
C ALA A 49 -36.14 27.28 -33.34
N VAL A 50 -35.63 28.20 -32.52
CA VAL A 50 -35.63 29.63 -32.87
C VAL A 50 -34.65 29.96 -34.01
N LEU A 51 -33.45 29.36 -34.04
CA LEU A 51 -32.45 29.64 -35.07
C LEU A 51 -32.82 29.12 -36.46
N ARG A 52 -33.74 28.16 -36.55
CA ARG A 52 -34.27 27.66 -37.82
C ARG A 52 -35.36 28.55 -38.40
N ASP A 53 -35.93 29.45 -37.61
CA ASP A 53 -36.98 30.37 -38.03
C ASP A 53 -36.40 31.49 -38.89
N GLN A 54 -36.51 31.38 -40.21
CA GLN A 54 -35.93 32.35 -41.15
C GLN A 54 -36.57 33.73 -41.07
N ASP A 55 -37.82 33.81 -40.61
CA ASP A 55 -38.57 35.06 -40.43
C ASP A 55 -38.46 35.61 -39.00
N GLY A 56 -37.94 34.81 -38.07
CA GLY A 56 -37.70 35.21 -36.69
C GLY A 56 -36.39 35.98 -36.65
N GLY A 57 -36.43 37.28 -36.35
CA GLY A 57 -35.24 38.14 -36.29
C GLY A 57 -34.23 37.80 -35.20
N PHE A 58 -34.00 36.53 -34.87
CA PHE A 58 -33.12 36.04 -33.81
C PHE A 58 -31.71 35.79 -34.33
N HIS A 59 -30.72 36.29 -33.61
CA HIS A 59 -29.30 36.09 -33.85
C HIS A 59 -28.64 35.55 -32.60
N LEU A 60 -27.70 34.63 -32.77
CA LEU A 60 -26.90 34.07 -31.69
C LEU A 60 -25.43 34.38 -31.95
N ILE A 61 -24.76 34.99 -30.97
CA ILE A 61 -23.31 35.07 -30.91
C ILE A 61 -22.88 34.24 -29.71
N THR A 62 -22.01 33.26 -29.93
CA THR A 62 -21.43 32.46 -28.86
C THR A 62 -19.93 32.57 -28.85
N THR A 63 -19.33 32.57 -27.67
CA THR A 63 -17.90 32.32 -27.52
C THR A 63 -17.69 30.93 -26.95
N ILE A 64 -16.63 30.28 -27.43
CA ILE A 64 -16.21 28.97 -26.95
C ILE A 64 -14.70 28.89 -27.11
N ARG A 65 -14.02 28.34 -26.10
CA ARG A 65 -12.58 28.10 -26.24
C ARG A 65 -12.34 26.88 -27.12
N SER A 66 -11.22 26.90 -27.86
CA SER A 66 -10.90 25.86 -28.84
C SER A 66 -10.77 24.45 -28.23
N ASP A 67 -10.35 24.35 -26.97
CA ASP A 67 -10.24 23.10 -26.21
C ASP A 67 -11.58 22.48 -25.82
N PHE A 68 -12.68 23.24 -25.84
CA PHE A 68 -14.03 22.74 -25.57
C PHE A 68 -14.85 22.41 -26.82
N MET A 69 -14.34 22.70 -28.01
CA MET A 69 -15.03 22.41 -29.28
C MET A 69 -15.40 20.93 -29.45
N THR A 70 -14.64 20.02 -28.87
CA THR A 70 -14.89 18.56 -28.94
C THR A 70 -16.07 18.12 -28.09
N ARG A 71 -16.42 18.88 -27.03
CA ARG A 71 -17.56 18.61 -26.15
C ARG A 71 -18.87 19.20 -26.66
N PHE A 72 -18.82 19.87 -27.82
CA PHE A 72 -20.01 20.47 -28.43
C PHE A 72 -21.07 19.43 -28.84
N SER A 73 -20.69 18.15 -28.93
CA SER A 73 -21.59 17.01 -29.10
C SER A 73 -22.64 16.85 -27.99
N ALA A 74 -22.46 17.49 -26.83
CA ALA A 74 -23.49 17.58 -25.79
C ALA A 74 -24.73 18.40 -26.24
N LEU A 75 -24.57 19.26 -27.25
CA LEU A 75 -25.61 20.09 -27.86
C LEU A 75 -25.70 19.79 -29.37
N PRO A 76 -26.12 18.57 -29.76
CA PRO A 76 -25.98 18.08 -31.14
C PRO A 76 -26.80 18.89 -32.17
N LYS A 77 -27.95 19.46 -31.77
CA LYS A 77 -28.76 20.27 -32.69
C LYS A 77 -28.09 21.60 -32.97
N LEU A 78 -27.55 22.25 -31.93
CA LEU A 78 -26.79 23.48 -32.04
C LEU A 78 -25.46 23.26 -32.78
N GLU A 79 -24.77 22.15 -32.54
CA GLU A 79 -23.59 21.72 -33.32
C GLU A 79 -23.86 21.68 -34.81
N THR A 80 -24.93 21.00 -35.21
CA THR A 80 -25.34 20.92 -36.61
C THR A 80 -25.56 22.32 -37.20
N LEU A 81 -26.30 23.18 -36.49
CA LEU A 81 -26.58 24.54 -36.95
C LEU A 81 -25.33 25.43 -37.04
N LEU A 82 -24.43 25.37 -36.06
CA LEU A 82 -23.20 26.16 -36.10
C LEU A 82 -22.24 25.68 -37.20
N ASN A 83 -22.27 24.40 -37.55
CA ASN A 83 -21.46 23.85 -38.64
C ASN A 83 -22.03 24.21 -40.03
N GLU A 84 -23.35 24.26 -40.17
CA GLU A 84 -24.00 24.52 -41.46
C GLU A 84 -24.18 26.01 -41.77
N ARG A 85 -24.44 26.85 -40.74
CA ARG A 85 -24.95 28.21 -40.96
C ARG A 85 -24.17 29.31 -40.27
N ALA A 86 -23.37 29.02 -39.25
CA ALA A 86 -22.70 30.08 -38.48
C ALA A 86 -21.39 30.53 -39.12
N ALA A 87 -21.13 31.83 -39.06
CA ALA A 87 -19.81 32.38 -39.31
C ALA A 87 -18.90 32.12 -38.10
N ARG A 88 -17.71 31.58 -38.35
CA ARG A 88 -16.70 31.34 -37.30
C ARG A 88 -15.63 32.42 -37.36
N TYR A 89 -15.33 33.02 -36.21
CA TYR A 89 -14.24 33.98 -36.08
C TYR A 89 -13.22 33.47 -35.06
N TYR A 90 -12.03 33.15 -35.53
CA TYR A 90 -10.94 32.70 -34.66
C TYR A 90 -10.21 33.91 -34.09
N LEU A 91 -10.32 34.10 -32.77
CA LEU A 91 -9.56 35.11 -32.06
C LEU A 91 -8.08 34.72 -32.05
N LYS A 92 -7.25 35.56 -32.66
CA LYS A 92 -5.79 35.39 -32.66
C LYS A 92 -5.23 35.76 -31.28
N PRO A 93 -4.07 35.20 -30.89
CA PRO A 93 -3.33 35.68 -29.74
C PRO A 93 -3.09 37.19 -29.84
N VAL A 94 -3.12 37.87 -28.69
CA VAL A 94 -2.88 39.32 -28.64
C VAL A 94 -1.44 39.60 -29.07
N THR A 95 -1.28 40.53 -30.01
CA THR A 95 0.03 40.97 -30.49
C THR A 95 0.69 41.89 -29.46
N GLU A 96 1.99 42.09 -29.56
CA GLU A 96 2.71 43.05 -28.72
C GLU A 96 2.10 44.46 -28.78
N THR A 97 1.75 44.90 -30.00
CA THR A 97 1.04 46.17 -30.21
C THR A 97 -0.33 46.18 -29.54
N GLY A 98 -1.09 45.10 -29.67
CA GLY A 98 -2.39 44.95 -29.01
C GLY A 98 -2.29 44.96 -27.49
N LEU A 99 -1.23 44.40 -26.91
CA LEU A 99 -0.98 44.43 -25.46
C LEU A 99 -0.62 45.84 -24.99
N ARG A 100 0.26 46.56 -25.71
CA ARG A 100 0.56 47.97 -25.42
C ARG A 100 -0.70 48.83 -25.48
N ASP A 101 -1.54 48.60 -26.47
CA ASP A 101 -2.82 49.30 -26.60
C ASP A 101 -3.78 48.92 -25.47
N ALA A 102 -3.85 47.65 -25.08
CA ALA A 102 -4.66 47.20 -23.95
C ALA A 102 -4.22 47.82 -22.61
N ILE A 103 -2.93 48.12 -22.43
CA ILE A 103 -2.40 48.79 -21.24
C ILE A 103 -2.71 50.29 -21.27
N ARG A 104 -2.46 50.96 -22.41
CA ARG A 104 -2.49 52.43 -22.51
C ARG A 104 -3.88 52.98 -22.81
N THR A 105 -4.67 52.29 -23.63
CA THR A 105 -5.94 52.80 -24.16
C THR A 105 -7.03 52.94 -23.10
N PRO A 106 -7.25 51.97 -22.19
CA PRO A 106 -8.24 52.12 -21.13
C PRO A 106 -7.95 53.32 -20.22
N ALA A 107 -6.68 53.56 -19.88
CA ALA A 107 -6.28 54.73 -19.11
C ALA A 107 -6.60 56.03 -19.85
N ARG A 108 -6.26 56.11 -21.14
CA ARG A 108 -6.57 57.27 -21.98
C ARG A 108 -8.08 57.53 -22.09
N LEU A 109 -8.88 56.50 -22.36
CA LEU A 109 -10.34 56.62 -22.50
C LEU A 109 -11.00 56.99 -21.16
N GLY A 110 -10.46 56.51 -20.04
CA GLY A 110 -10.91 56.84 -18.69
C GLY A 110 -10.42 58.20 -18.16
N GLY A 111 -9.66 58.97 -18.96
CA GLY A 111 -9.10 60.25 -18.52
C GLY A 111 -8.04 60.12 -17.41
N LEU A 112 -7.41 58.95 -17.30
CA LEU A 112 -6.41 58.64 -16.28
C LEU A 112 -5.01 59.07 -16.74
N GLY A 113 -4.26 59.66 -15.82
CA GLY A 113 -2.84 59.95 -16.02
C GLY A 113 -1.95 58.80 -15.53
N TRP A 114 -0.70 58.79 -15.99
CA TRP A 114 0.34 57.95 -15.42
C TRP A 114 1.24 58.82 -14.54
N ASP A 115 1.49 58.41 -13.31
CA ASP A 115 2.39 59.12 -12.41
C ASP A 115 3.82 59.15 -12.97
N VAL A 116 4.25 58.01 -13.52
CA VAL A 116 5.50 57.88 -14.27
C VAL A 116 5.22 57.47 -15.71
N ALA A 117 5.71 58.25 -16.68
CA ALA A 117 5.45 58.01 -18.11
C ALA A 117 5.95 56.64 -18.64
N LYS A 118 6.96 56.06 -17.99
CA LYS A 118 7.52 54.74 -18.33
C LYS A 118 6.79 53.56 -17.68
N LEU A 119 5.84 53.80 -16.77
CA LEU A 119 5.11 52.72 -16.08
C LEU A 119 4.40 51.77 -17.07
N PRO A 120 3.69 52.24 -18.12
CA PRO A 120 3.08 51.35 -19.11
C PRO A 120 4.08 50.44 -19.84
N ASP A 121 5.29 50.93 -20.10
CA ASP A 121 6.35 50.14 -20.75
C ASP A 121 6.90 49.08 -19.80
N ARG A 122 7.09 49.42 -18.51
CA ARG A 122 7.46 48.44 -17.48
C ARG A 122 6.41 47.34 -17.31
N ILE A 123 5.12 47.68 -17.29
CA ILE A 123 4.03 46.69 -17.25
C ILE A 123 4.08 45.77 -18.48
N PHE A 124 4.37 46.33 -19.66
CA PHE A 124 4.51 45.55 -20.89
C PHE A 124 5.72 44.60 -20.83
N ASP A 125 6.89 45.10 -20.42
CA ASP A 125 8.12 44.32 -20.34
C ASP A 125 7.96 43.17 -19.32
N ASP A 126 7.39 43.45 -18.14
CA ASP A 126 7.08 42.44 -17.13
C ASP A 126 6.06 41.40 -17.67
N ALA A 127 5.07 41.82 -18.46
CA ALA A 127 4.11 40.90 -19.05
C ALA A 127 4.73 39.96 -20.10
N GLN A 128 5.73 40.44 -20.84
CA GLN A 128 6.46 39.65 -21.85
C GLN A 128 7.37 38.60 -21.20
N GLU A 129 8.12 38.98 -20.16
CA GLU A 129 9.00 38.05 -19.44
C GLU A 129 8.21 36.91 -18.77
N ASN A 130 6.99 37.20 -18.30
CA ASN A 130 6.17 36.24 -17.56
C ASN A 130 5.24 35.39 -18.45
N SER A 131 5.52 35.29 -19.75
CA SER A 131 4.65 34.65 -20.76
C SER A 131 3.27 35.31 -20.81
N ILE A 132 3.13 36.32 -21.69
CA ILE A 132 1.94 37.14 -21.98
C ILE A 132 0.64 36.59 -21.33
N SER A 133 0.34 37.05 -20.11
CA SER A 133 -0.91 36.72 -19.43
C SER A 133 -1.74 37.99 -19.24
N LEU A 134 -2.63 38.25 -20.20
CA LEU A 134 -3.61 39.34 -20.13
C LEU A 134 -4.39 39.39 -18.82
N PRO A 135 -4.80 38.25 -18.21
CA PRO A 135 -5.44 38.29 -16.90
C PRO A 135 -4.59 38.98 -15.82
N LEU A 136 -3.28 38.74 -15.80
CA LEU A 136 -2.38 39.38 -14.83
C LEU A 136 -2.24 40.87 -15.07
N VAL A 137 -2.08 41.24 -16.34
CA VAL A 137 -2.02 42.65 -16.75
C VAL A 137 -3.33 43.35 -16.38
N SER A 138 -4.48 42.73 -16.65
CA SER A 138 -5.80 43.26 -16.31
C SER A 138 -5.95 43.47 -14.80
N TYR A 139 -5.56 42.48 -13.98
CA TYR A 139 -5.63 42.58 -12.53
C TYR A 139 -4.69 43.67 -12.00
N CYS A 140 -3.46 43.74 -12.52
CA CYS A 140 -2.50 44.79 -12.19
C CYS A 140 -3.06 46.20 -12.50
N LEU A 141 -3.62 46.39 -13.70
CA LEU A 141 -4.24 47.65 -14.10
C LEU A 141 -5.47 47.99 -13.26
N GLN A 142 -6.27 46.99 -12.88
CA GLN A 142 -7.39 47.18 -11.96
C GLN A 142 -6.90 47.66 -10.58
N GLN A 143 -5.84 47.06 -10.03
CA GLN A 143 -5.28 47.49 -8.74
C GLN A 143 -4.72 48.91 -8.80
N LEU A 144 -4.03 49.25 -9.89
CA LEU A 144 -3.57 50.62 -10.14
C LEU A 144 -4.73 51.61 -10.22
N TRP A 145 -5.85 51.20 -10.81
CA TRP A 145 -7.06 52.01 -10.87
C TRP A 145 -7.77 52.14 -9.52
N GLU A 146 -7.93 51.05 -8.78
CA GLU A 146 -8.58 51.03 -7.45
C GLU A 146 -7.80 51.90 -6.44
N LYS A 147 -6.46 51.86 -6.48
CA LYS A 147 -5.57 52.60 -5.57
C LYS A 147 -4.97 53.88 -6.17
N ARG A 148 -5.57 54.39 -7.24
CA ARG A 148 -5.09 55.61 -7.93
C ARG A 148 -5.11 56.83 -7.00
N SER A 149 -4.32 57.85 -7.34
CA SER A 149 -4.34 59.14 -6.65
C SER A 149 -5.69 59.85 -6.82
N SER A 150 -6.01 60.78 -5.91
CA SER A 150 -7.16 61.69 -6.01
C SER A 150 -7.20 62.44 -7.34
N ASP A 151 -6.04 62.68 -7.95
CA ASP A 151 -5.89 63.37 -9.24
C ASP A 151 -6.00 62.43 -10.45
N ASN A 152 -6.59 61.24 -10.27
CA ASN A 152 -6.77 60.22 -11.31
C ASN A 152 -5.47 59.74 -11.98
N LYS A 153 -4.36 59.71 -11.24
CA LYS A 153 -3.08 59.16 -11.70
C LYS A 153 -2.88 57.72 -11.21
N LEU A 154 -2.49 56.85 -12.12
CA LEU A 154 -2.02 55.49 -11.85
C LEU A 154 -0.59 55.57 -11.30
N LEU A 155 -0.43 55.15 -10.04
CA LEU A 155 0.76 55.39 -9.24
C LEU A 155 1.83 54.32 -9.44
N ASP A 156 3.09 54.75 -9.58
CA ASP A 156 4.22 53.82 -9.69
C ASP A 156 4.51 53.09 -8.38
N SER A 157 4.26 53.75 -7.24
CA SER A 157 4.38 53.13 -5.92
C SER A 157 3.47 51.93 -5.76
N VAL A 158 2.20 52.03 -6.21
CA VAL A 158 1.25 50.92 -6.18
C VAL A 158 1.75 49.76 -7.05
N TYR A 159 2.36 50.04 -8.20
CA TYR A 159 2.96 49.00 -9.04
C TYR A 159 4.12 48.28 -8.35
N TYR A 160 4.99 49.04 -7.69
CA TYR A 160 6.11 48.49 -6.90
C TYR A 160 5.62 47.68 -5.70
N ASP A 161 4.62 48.17 -4.97
CA ASP A 161 4.03 47.48 -3.82
C ASP A 161 3.35 46.17 -4.22
N LEU A 162 2.80 46.09 -5.44
CA LEU A 162 2.26 44.86 -6.01
C LEU A 162 3.37 43.86 -6.40
N GLY A 163 4.64 44.28 -6.50
CA GLY A 163 5.72 43.44 -7.02
C GLY A 163 5.64 43.22 -8.54
N GLY A 164 5.09 44.19 -9.28
CA GLY A 164 4.90 44.12 -10.74
C GLY A 164 3.79 43.17 -11.18
N VAL A 165 3.74 42.85 -12.48
CA VAL A 165 2.69 41.96 -13.05
C VAL A 165 2.70 40.57 -12.43
N GLY A 166 3.89 40.03 -12.12
CA GLY A 166 4.05 38.72 -11.49
C GLY A 166 3.59 38.70 -10.02
N GLY A 167 3.88 39.75 -9.24
CA GLY A 167 3.42 39.84 -7.84
C GLY A 167 1.91 40.10 -7.73
N ALA A 168 1.31 40.73 -8.75
CA ALA A 168 -0.14 40.90 -8.83
C ALA A 168 -0.87 39.54 -8.84
N LEU A 169 -0.31 38.50 -9.49
CA LEU A 169 -0.84 37.14 -9.44
C LEU A 169 -0.82 36.57 -8.01
N ALA A 170 0.30 36.74 -7.30
CA ALA A 170 0.47 36.24 -5.94
C ALA A 170 -0.56 36.88 -4.99
N HIS A 171 -0.73 38.20 -5.06
CA HIS A 171 -1.72 38.91 -4.25
C HIS A 171 -3.14 38.45 -4.55
N SER A 172 -3.50 38.27 -5.83
CA SER A 172 -4.82 37.78 -6.21
C SER A 172 -5.06 36.34 -5.74
N ALA A 173 -4.02 35.50 -5.80
CA ALA A 173 -4.07 34.13 -5.29
C ALA A 173 -4.26 34.10 -3.76
N ASP A 174 -3.56 34.98 -3.03
CA ASP A 174 -3.72 35.14 -1.58
C ASP A 174 -5.12 35.66 -1.22
N GLU A 175 -5.71 36.58 -1.99
CA GLU A 175 -7.10 37.01 -1.78
C GLU A 175 -8.10 35.86 -1.93
N VAL A 176 -7.96 35.00 -2.94
CA VAL A 176 -8.81 33.81 -3.09
C VAL A 176 -8.64 32.87 -1.89
N LEU A 177 -7.41 32.61 -1.45
CA LEU A 177 -7.15 31.82 -0.25
C LEU A 177 -7.72 32.45 1.03
N ASN A 178 -7.71 33.78 1.11
CA ASN A 178 -8.24 34.54 2.22
C ASN A 178 -9.77 34.56 2.25
N SER A 179 -10.43 34.30 1.13
CA SER A 179 -11.88 34.14 1.07
C SER A 179 -12.39 32.83 1.70
N PHE A 180 -11.53 31.83 1.89
CA PHE A 180 -11.89 30.58 2.54
C PHE A 180 -11.78 30.65 4.06
N ASP A 181 -12.63 29.89 4.75
CA ASP A 181 -12.48 29.59 6.16
C ASP A 181 -11.23 28.72 6.42
N LYS A 182 -10.90 28.48 7.70
CA LYS A 182 -9.68 27.73 8.08
C LYS A 182 -9.63 26.35 7.41
N THR A 183 -10.74 25.62 7.42
CA THR A 183 -10.84 24.28 6.82
C THR A 183 -10.76 24.34 5.31
N GLY A 184 -11.42 25.29 4.65
CA GLY A 184 -11.34 25.50 3.21
C GLY A 184 -9.93 25.86 2.76
N ARG A 185 -9.22 26.71 3.52
CA ARG A 185 -7.81 27.07 3.23
C ARG A 185 -6.87 25.86 3.35
N ASP A 186 -7.05 25.02 4.36
CA ASP A 186 -6.25 23.79 4.52
C ASP A 186 -6.47 22.81 3.37
N ARG A 187 -7.72 22.66 2.91
CA ARG A 187 -8.09 21.85 1.74
C ARG A 187 -7.52 22.42 0.44
N ALA A 188 -7.60 23.75 0.25
CA ALA A 188 -7.01 24.43 -0.90
C ALA A 188 -5.48 24.26 -0.94
N ARG A 189 -4.80 24.33 0.21
CA ARG A 189 -3.36 24.02 0.32
C ARG A 189 -3.06 22.60 -0.15
N GLN A 190 -3.81 21.60 0.32
CA GLN A 190 -3.60 20.21 -0.06
C GLN A 190 -3.76 20.00 -1.58
N LEU A 191 -4.80 20.59 -2.17
CA LEU A 191 -5.01 20.58 -3.62
C LEU A 191 -3.85 21.26 -4.37
N LEU A 192 -3.45 22.46 -3.96
CA LEU A 192 -2.36 23.20 -4.62
C LEU A 192 -1.04 22.45 -4.53
N LEU A 193 -0.71 21.84 -3.39
CA LEU A 193 0.49 21.02 -3.23
C LEU A 193 0.46 19.75 -4.08
N ALA A 194 -0.70 19.13 -4.28
CA ALA A 194 -0.85 17.98 -5.17
C ALA A 194 -0.56 18.31 -6.65
N LEU A 195 -0.65 19.59 -7.03
CA LEU A 195 -0.34 20.10 -8.36
C LEU A 195 1.11 20.56 -8.54
N VAL A 196 1.97 20.36 -7.54
CA VAL A 196 3.40 20.70 -7.63
C VAL A 196 4.25 19.44 -7.72
N LYS A 197 5.20 19.44 -8.65
CA LYS A 197 6.30 18.46 -8.69
C LYS A 197 7.59 19.09 -8.20
N VAL A 198 8.18 18.48 -7.18
CA VAL A 198 9.43 18.94 -6.57
C VAL A 198 10.60 18.21 -7.23
N ASN A 199 11.51 18.97 -7.85
CA ASN A 199 12.72 18.40 -8.45
C ASN A 199 13.83 18.24 -7.41
N ARG A 200 14.63 17.16 -7.54
CA ARG A 200 15.67 16.78 -6.56
C ARG A 200 16.99 17.54 -6.75
N ASP A 201 17.26 17.98 -7.97
CA ASP A 201 18.57 18.51 -8.37
C ASP A 201 18.69 20.04 -8.15
N GLY A 202 17.80 20.63 -7.33
CA GLY A 202 17.70 22.08 -7.18
C GLY A 202 17.13 22.80 -8.40
N ALA A 203 16.72 22.06 -9.44
CA ALA A 203 15.96 22.60 -10.56
C ALA A 203 14.63 23.20 -10.08
N ALA A 204 14.12 24.20 -10.81
CA ALA A 204 12.86 24.87 -10.48
C ALA A 204 11.71 23.85 -10.37
N ASN A 205 10.83 24.04 -9.39
CA ASN A 205 9.63 23.22 -9.25
C ASN A 205 8.77 23.33 -10.52
N THR A 206 8.17 22.22 -10.93
CA THR A 206 7.32 22.19 -12.13
C THR A 206 5.88 21.87 -11.76
N ARG A 207 4.96 22.20 -12.66
CA ARG A 207 3.54 21.85 -12.48
C ARG A 207 3.33 20.34 -12.68
N ARG A 208 2.51 19.75 -11.82
CA ARG A 208 2.02 18.37 -11.92
C ARG A 208 0.59 18.39 -12.45
N ARG A 209 0.30 17.41 -13.31
CA ARG A 209 -1.02 17.08 -13.81
C ARG A 209 -1.59 15.93 -12.99
N ILE A 210 -2.79 16.09 -12.44
CA ILE A 210 -3.50 15.04 -11.71
C ILE A 210 -4.91 14.89 -12.27
N SER A 211 -5.55 13.73 -12.07
CA SER A 211 -6.95 13.58 -12.46
C SER A 211 -7.86 14.49 -11.63
N ARG A 212 -9.05 14.81 -12.17
CA ARG A 212 -10.08 15.57 -11.44
C ARG A 212 -10.50 14.86 -10.16
N ASP A 213 -10.60 13.54 -10.20
CA ASP A 213 -10.98 12.74 -9.02
C ASP A 213 -9.88 12.80 -7.95
N ASP A 214 -8.61 12.72 -8.35
CA ASP A 214 -7.48 12.92 -7.43
C ASP A 214 -7.47 14.34 -6.85
N ALA A 215 -7.78 15.35 -7.68
CA ALA A 215 -7.87 16.74 -7.25
C ALA A 215 -8.98 16.95 -6.20
N LEU A 216 -10.17 16.38 -6.42
CA LEU A 216 -11.27 16.44 -5.45
C LEU A 216 -10.93 15.71 -4.17
N THR A 217 -10.29 14.54 -4.28
CA THR A 217 -9.85 13.77 -3.11
C THR A 217 -8.79 14.56 -2.33
N ALA A 218 -7.85 15.22 -3.02
CA ALA A 218 -6.84 16.08 -2.41
C ALA A 218 -7.45 17.31 -1.70
N ALA A 219 -8.56 17.85 -2.20
CA ALA A 219 -9.35 18.88 -1.53
C ALA A 219 -10.28 18.33 -0.42
N GLY A 220 -10.13 17.06 -0.03
CA GLY A 220 -10.86 16.41 1.05
C GLY A 220 -12.24 15.85 0.67
N GLY A 221 -12.56 15.78 -0.63
CA GLY A 221 -13.79 15.21 -1.18
C GLY A 221 -15.08 15.99 -0.87
N GLY A 222 -16.17 15.52 -1.48
CA GLY A 222 -17.53 16.03 -1.27
C GLY A 222 -17.80 17.41 -1.89
N PRO A 223 -18.97 18.00 -1.60
CA PRO A 223 -19.40 19.27 -2.22
C PRO A 223 -18.46 20.46 -1.95
N GLN A 224 -17.76 20.43 -0.82
CA GLN A 224 -16.82 21.49 -0.45
C GLN A 224 -15.54 21.45 -1.31
N ALA A 225 -15.09 20.26 -1.73
CA ALA A 225 -13.96 20.11 -2.64
C ALA A 225 -14.29 20.68 -4.03
N GLU A 226 -15.50 20.42 -4.52
CA GLU A 226 -16.00 21.01 -5.77
C GLU A 226 -16.05 22.53 -5.70
N HIS A 227 -16.56 23.08 -4.60
CA HIS A 227 -16.59 24.52 -4.40
C HIS A 227 -15.18 25.15 -4.40
N ILE A 228 -14.19 24.50 -3.77
CA ILE A 228 -12.80 24.97 -3.78
C ILE A 228 -12.20 24.89 -5.19
N LEU A 229 -12.39 23.77 -5.89
CA LEU A 229 -11.90 23.59 -7.26
C LEU A 229 -12.51 24.64 -8.19
N MET A 230 -13.82 24.88 -8.10
CA MET A 230 -14.54 25.91 -8.86
C MET A 230 -14.00 27.31 -8.59
N ARG A 231 -13.82 27.66 -7.32
CA ARG A 231 -13.28 28.96 -6.90
C ARG A 231 -11.87 29.22 -7.40
N LEU A 232 -10.98 28.23 -7.28
CA LEU A 232 -9.59 28.33 -7.76
C LEU A 232 -9.50 28.32 -9.29
N SER A 233 -10.52 27.81 -9.99
CA SER A 233 -10.61 27.81 -11.46
C SER A 233 -11.19 29.13 -12.03
N GLY A 234 -11.55 30.08 -11.16
CA GLY A 234 -12.14 31.37 -11.52
C GLY A 234 -13.65 31.33 -11.79
N GLY A 235 -14.34 30.27 -11.36
CA GLY A 235 -15.80 30.16 -11.47
C GLY A 235 -16.55 31.11 -10.54
N VAL A 236 -17.74 31.55 -10.98
CA VAL A 236 -18.61 32.46 -10.22
C VAL A 236 -19.35 31.66 -9.14
N THR A 237 -19.27 32.08 -7.87
CA THR A 237 -20.05 31.46 -6.79
C THR A 237 -21.54 31.77 -6.92
N PRO A 238 -22.45 30.86 -6.50
CA PRO A 238 -23.88 31.17 -6.40
C PRO A 238 -24.15 32.39 -5.52
N GLU A 239 -23.28 32.64 -4.53
CA GLU A 239 -23.28 33.81 -3.67
C GLU A 239 -22.61 35.01 -4.36
N GLY A 240 -23.35 35.66 -5.25
CA GLY A 240 -23.42 37.12 -5.50
C GLY A 240 -22.18 38.02 -5.63
N SER A 241 -20.95 37.58 -5.39
CA SER A 241 -19.76 38.40 -5.59
C SER A 241 -19.42 38.41 -7.06
N ASN A 242 -19.95 39.39 -7.79
CA ASN A 242 -19.75 39.63 -9.21
C ASN A 242 -18.30 40.05 -9.58
N LYS A 243 -17.30 39.68 -8.75
CA LYS A 243 -15.90 40.00 -8.94
C LYS A 243 -15.22 38.78 -9.57
N PRO A 244 -14.70 38.87 -10.81
CA PRO A 244 -14.01 37.76 -11.45
C PRO A 244 -12.79 37.37 -10.60
N SER A 245 -12.75 36.10 -10.18
CA SER A 245 -11.59 35.56 -9.46
C SER A 245 -10.47 35.20 -10.44
N PRO A 246 -9.20 35.38 -10.08
CA PRO A 246 -8.09 34.95 -10.92
C PRO A 246 -8.18 33.44 -11.16
N ARG A 247 -7.94 33.00 -12.39
CA ARG A 247 -7.83 31.56 -12.69
C ARG A 247 -6.49 31.06 -12.21
N LEU A 248 -6.47 30.36 -11.08
CA LEU A 248 -5.26 29.74 -10.52
C LEU A 248 -5.06 28.32 -11.06
N LEU A 249 -6.16 27.65 -11.42
CA LEU A 249 -6.18 26.29 -11.95
C LEU A 249 -6.71 26.27 -13.39
N MET A 250 -6.17 25.36 -14.20
CA MET A 250 -6.74 24.95 -15.48
C MET A 250 -7.20 23.50 -15.38
N VAL A 251 -8.34 23.24 -16.00
CA VAL A 251 -8.88 21.88 -16.18
C VAL A 251 -8.87 21.59 -17.69
N PRO A 252 -7.71 21.23 -18.28
CA PRO A 252 -7.63 20.92 -19.70
C PRO A 252 -8.55 19.76 -20.09
N SER A 253 -9.14 19.86 -21.29
CA SER A 253 -10.04 18.85 -21.86
C SER A 253 -9.35 17.49 -22.11
N LYS A 254 -10.14 16.41 -22.06
CA LYS A 254 -9.76 15.10 -22.60
C LYS A 254 -9.36 15.26 -24.08
N GLU A 255 -8.23 14.71 -24.50
CA GLU A 255 -7.89 14.63 -25.93
C GLU A 255 -8.96 13.80 -26.65
N ALA A 256 -9.46 14.31 -27.77
CA ALA A 256 -10.48 13.62 -28.57
C ALA A 256 -9.89 12.33 -29.15
N GLY A 257 -10.31 11.18 -28.61
CA GLY A 257 -9.85 9.86 -29.05
C GLY A 257 -9.77 8.83 -27.92
N ASP A 258 -9.79 9.26 -26.66
CA ASP A 258 -9.63 8.35 -25.52
C ASP A 258 -10.70 8.61 -24.43
N GLU A 259 -11.86 7.94 -24.55
CA GLU A 259 -12.96 8.05 -23.58
C GLU A 259 -12.55 7.64 -22.15
N GLN A 260 -11.49 6.83 -22.03
CA GLN A 260 -10.95 6.31 -20.78
C GLN A 260 -9.97 7.25 -20.05
N SER A 261 -9.47 8.30 -20.69
CA SER A 261 -8.56 9.24 -20.03
C SER A 261 -9.33 10.22 -19.12
N PRO A 262 -8.99 10.34 -17.82
CA PRO A 262 -9.71 11.21 -16.89
C PRO A 262 -9.46 12.70 -17.18
N ALA A 263 -10.41 13.58 -16.83
CA ALA A 263 -10.19 15.03 -16.90
C ALA A 263 -9.01 15.41 -15.99
N VAL A 264 -8.11 16.27 -16.45
CA VAL A 264 -6.87 16.60 -15.73
C VAL A 264 -6.97 18.00 -15.14
N VAL A 265 -6.39 18.21 -13.96
CA VAL A 265 -6.24 19.51 -13.29
C VAL A 265 -4.75 19.87 -13.24
N GLU A 266 -4.41 21.11 -13.57
CA GLU A 266 -3.07 21.68 -13.47
C GLU A 266 -3.09 23.15 -13.00
N LEU A 267 -1.95 23.68 -12.55
CA LEU A 267 -1.81 25.12 -12.31
C LEU A 267 -1.92 25.89 -13.63
N ALA A 268 -2.64 27.01 -13.59
CA ALA A 268 -2.88 27.84 -14.78
C ALA A 268 -1.58 28.45 -15.34
N HIS A 269 -0.64 28.83 -14.46
CA HIS A 269 0.64 29.40 -14.85
C HIS A 269 1.77 28.94 -13.91
N GLU A 270 2.96 28.69 -14.46
CA GLU A 270 4.17 28.35 -13.68
C GLU A 270 4.67 29.52 -12.82
N ALA A 271 4.26 30.75 -13.13
CA ALA A 271 4.53 31.94 -12.30
C ALA A 271 4.03 31.76 -10.86
N LEU A 272 2.99 30.94 -10.63
CA LEU A 272 2.51 30.60 -9.28
C LEU A 272 3.56 29.82 -8.47
N LEU A 273 4.43 29.04 -9.11
CA LEU A 273 5.44 28.25 -8.41
C LEU A 273 6.66 29.10 -8.02
N THR A 274 6.95 30.16 -8.77
CA THR A 274 8.17 30.95 -8.62
C THR A 274 7.94 32.26 -7.88
N ARG A 275 6.81 32.93 -8.10
CA ARG A 275 6.52 34.28 -7.57
C ARG A 275 5.54 34.30 -6.40
N TRP A 276 4.77 33.23 -6.17
CA TRP A 276 3.83 33.18 -5.05
C TRP A 276 4.50 32.65 -3.78
N GLU A 277 4.80 33.55 -2.85
CA GLU A 277 5.53 33.21 -1.62
C GLU A 277 4.78 32.18 -0.76
N THR A 278 3.45 32.28 -0.65
CA THR A 278 2.63 31.33 0.12
C THR A 278 2.80 29.90 -0.40
N LEU A 279 2.66 29.68 -1.71
CA LEU A 279 2.85 28.35 -2.30
C LEU A 279 4.30 27.90 -2.21
N LYS A 280 5.27 28.80 -2.44
CA LYS A 280 6.70 28.51 -2.29
C LYS A 280 7.02 28.03 -0.87
N ASN A 281 6.55 28.74 0.15
CA ASN A 281 6.76 28.38 1.55
C ASN A 281 6.10 27.03 1.89
N TRP A 282 4.90 26.77 1.39
CA TRP A 282 4.27 25.46 1.56
C TRP A 282 5.07 24.35 0.86
N THR A 283 5.52 24.56 -0.37
CA THR A 283 6.32 23.55 -1.09
C THR A 283 7.64 23.25 -0.39
N GLU A 284 8.27 24.24 0.25
CA GLU A 284 9.48 24.05 1.05
C GLU A 284 9.18 23.30 2.35
N GLN A 285 8.15 23.73 3.09
CA GLN A 285 7.73 23.11 4.34
C GLN A 285 7.36 21.63 4.17
N TYR A 286 6.74 21.30 3.03
CA TYR A 286 6.24 19.96 2.72
C TYR A 286 7.10 19.21 1.69
N ARG A 287 8.31 19.70 1.40
CA ARG A 287 9.23 19.16 0.39
C ARG A 287 9.46 17.66 0.55
N ASP A 288 9.77 17.21 1.77
CA ASP A 288 10.05 15.80 2.06
C ASP A 288 8.84 14.89 1.81
N GLN A 289 7.64 15.40 2.08
CA GLN A 289 6.38 14.64 1.93
C GLN A 289 5.97 14.54 0.47
N LEU A 290 6.16 15.61 -0.31
CA LEU A 290 5.98 15.61 -1.76
C LEU A 290 6.96 14.64 -2.44
N GLN A 291 8.24 14.69 -2.06
CA GLN A 291 9.24 13.75 -2.57
C GLN A 291 8.95 12.30 -2.16
N ALA A 292 8.49 12.08 -0.93
CA ALA A 292 8.08 10.75 -0.47
C ALA A 292 6.88 10.21 -1.25
N GLY A 293 5.95 11.08 -1.66
CA GLY A 293 4.84 10.73 -2.55
C GLY A 293 5.33 10.28 -3.92
N ASP A 294 6.21 11.05 -4.55
CA ASP A 294 6.78 10.67 -5.85
C ASP A 294 7.60 9.36 -5.77
N ASP A 295 8.37 9.16 -4.69
CA ASP A 295 9.09 7.89 -4.44
C ASP A 295 8.12 6.72 -4.28
N LEU A 296 7.03 6.91 -3.55
CA LEU A 296 6.00 5.90 -3.32
C LEU A 296 5.28 5.53 -4.63
N GLU A 297 4.90 6.50 -5.45
CA GLU A 297 4.26 6.26 -6.75
C GLU A 297 5.18 5.45 -7.68
N ASN A 298 6.47 5.80 -7.73
CA ASN A 298 7.44 5.06 -8.53
C ASN A 298 7.65 3.63 -7.99
N ALA A 299 7.74 3.46 -6.68
CA ALA A 299 7.87 2.14 -6.06
C ALA A 299 6.63 1.27 -6.29
N ALA A 300 5.42 1.86 -6.21
CA ALA A 300 4.16 1.18 -6.48
C ALA A 300 4.05 0.76 -7.96
N ARG A 301 4.43 1.63 -8.89
CA ARG A 301 4.47 1.32 -10.32
C ARG A 301 5.40 0.16 -10.61
N GLN A 302 6.65 0.23 -10.13
CA GLN A 302 7.62 -0.84 -10.31
C GLN A 302 7.12 -2.16 -9.72
N TRP A 303 6.52 -2.13 -8.52
CA TRP A 303 5.98 -3.33 -7.89
C TRP A 303 4.83 -3.95 -8.71
N HIS A 304 3.96 -3.13 -9.30
CA HIS A 304 2.87 -3.60 -10.15
C HIS A 304 3.36 -4.15 -11.50
N GLU A 305 4.36 -3.50 -12.11
CA GLU A 305 5.03 -3.98 -13.33
C GLU A 305 5.67 -5.36 -13.14
N HIS A 306 6.16 -5.67 -11.94
CA HIS A 306 6.68 -6.99 -11.58
C HIS A 306 5.60 -8.00 -11.16
N GLY A 307 4.32 -7.72 -11.41
CA GLY A 307 3.20 -8.63 -11.12
C GLY A 307 2.73 -8.61 -9.66
N ALA A 308 2.98 -7.51 -8.94
CA ALA A 308 2.51 -7.29 -7.57
C ALA A 308 2.83 -8.43 -6.58
N PRO A 309 4.10 -8.86 -6.46
CA PRO A 309 4.47 -9.98 -5.60
C PRO A 309 4.18 -9.68 -4.12
N ARG A 310 3.54 -10.63 -3.42
CA ARG A 310 3.06 -10.44 -2.04
C ARG A 310 4.16 -10.31 -0.97
N LEU A 311 5.39 -10.76 -1.25
CA LEU A 311 6.46 -10.88 -0.25
C LEU A 311 7.76 -10.12 -0.61
N SER A 312 7.88 -9.61 -1.83
CA SER A 312 9.09 -8.94 -2.35
C SER A 312 8.76 -7.58 -2.97
N GLY A 313 9.76 -6.69 -3.09
CA GLY A 313 9.56 -5.34 -3.63
C GLY A 313 8.79 -4.35 -2.74
N LEU A 314 8.35 -4.79 -1.55
CA LEU A 314 7.58 -3.97 -0.60
C LEU A 314 8.48 -3.19 0.37
N ALA A 315 8.07 -1.96 0.67
CA ALA A 315 8.80 -1.05 1.55
C ALA A 315 8.77 -1.53 3.00
N SER A 316 9.87 -1.32 3.74
CA SER A 316 9.95 -1.68 5.16
C SER A 316 10.79 -0.69 5.97
N GLY A 317 10.66 -0.75 7.30
CA GLY A 317 11.43 0.10 8.22
C GLY A 317 11.20 1.59 7.98
N LYS A 318 12.31 2.35 7.87
CA LYS A 318 12.30 3.81 7.68
C LYS A 318 11.67 4.26 6.35
N VAL A 319 11.77 3.43 5.31
CA VAL A 319 11.19 3.73 3.99
C VAL A 319 9.66 3.69 4.07
N LEU A 320 9.10 2.67 4.72
CA LEU A 320 7.65 2.57 4.91
C LEU A 320 7.12 3.74 5.76
N THR A 321 7.81 4.13 6.83
CA THR A 321 7.37 5.30 7.62
C THR A 321 7.40 6.60 6.82
N ARG A 322 8.38 6.76 5.92
CA ARG A 322 8.45 7.91 5.01
C ARG A 322 7.31 7.89 3.98
N TYR A 323 6.97 6.73 3.42
CA TYR A 323 5.85 6.62 2.48
C TYR A 323 4.49 6.83 3.16
N LEU A 324 4.36 6.52 4.46
CA LEU A 324 3.13 6.80 5.20
C LEU A 324 2.88 8.29 5.45
N SER A 325 3.91 9.13 5.34
CA SER A 325 3.78 10.60 5.39
C SER A 325 3.56 11.24 4.02
N ALA A 326 3.48 10.45 2.94
CA ALA A 326 3.23 10.97 1.60
C ALA A 326 1.82 11.58 1.49
N PHE A 327 1.71 12.68 0.75
CA PHE A 327 0.41 13.24 0.39
C PHE A 327 -0.26 12.34 -0.66
N MET A 328 -1.52 11.96 -0.39
CA MET A 328 -2.46 11.45 -1.39
C MET A 328 -1.88 10.40 -2.34
N PRO A 329 -1.56 9.19 -1.83
CA PRO A 329 -1.16 8.07 -2.69
C PRO A 329 -2.28 7.70 -3.65
N SER A 330 -1.94 7.46 -4.92
CA SER A 330 -2.81 6.84 -5.93
C SER A 330 -3.37 5.50 -5.45
N GLU A 331 -4.40 4.98 -6.11
CA GLU A 331 -4.95 3.64 -5.79
C GLU A 331 -3.85 2.55 -5.79
N MET A 332 -2.95 2.59 -6.78
CA MET A 332 -1.80 1.67 -6.85
C MET A 332 -0.87 1.82 -5.64
N ALA A 333 -0.56 3.07 -5.25
CA ALA A 333 0.26 3.35 -4.09
C ALA A 333 -0.42 2.95 -2.77
N GLN A 334 -1.75 3.05 -2.67
CA GLN A 334 -2.52 2.58 -1.52
C GLN A 334 -2.47 1.06 -1.39
N GLU A 335 -2.62 0.33 -2.50
CA GLU A 335 -2.48 -1.13 -2.52
C GLU A 335 -1.07 -1.55 -2.08
N TYR A 336 -0.03 -0.90 -2.63
CA TYR A 336 1.36 -1.11 -2.24
C TYR A 336 1.59 -0.90 -0.73
N LEU A 337 1.04 0.19 -0.16
CA LEU A 337 1.13 0.46 1.27
C LEU A 337 0.39 -0.58 2.11
N LYS A 338 -0.77 -1.05 1.67
CA LYS A 338 -1.54 -2.09 2.36
C LYS A 338 -0.74 -3.39 2.45
N CYS A 339 -0.18 -3.83 1.32
CA CYS A 339 0.69 -5.02 1.27
C CYS A 339 1.95 -4.83 2.13
N SER A 340 2.60 -3.66 2.07
CA SER A 340 3.78 -3.34 2.87
C SER A 340 3.48 -3.37 4.39
N LYS A 341 2.29 -2.89 4.80
CA LYS A 341 1.83 -2.96 6.21
C LYS A 341 1.59 -4.40 6.67
N GLN A 342 0.98 -5.24 5.82
CA GLN A 342 0.73 -6.64 6.15
C GLN A 342 2.03 -7.44 6.31
N LEU A 343 3.03 -7.21 5.45
CA LEU A 343 4.33 -7.86 5.55
C LEU A 343 5.05 -7.55 6.87
N ARG A 344 4.82 -6.36 7.45
CA ARG A 344 5.36 -6.00 8.77
C ARG A 344 4.86 -6.93 9.88
N TRP A 345 3.60 -7.36 9.81
CA TRP A 345 3.03 -8.31 10.78
C TRP A 345 3.58 -9.73 10.58
N VAL A 346 3.70 -10.17 9.32
CA VAL A 346 4.29 -11.49 8.99
C VAL A 346 5.73 -11.59 9.48
N ARG A 347 6.57 -10.57 9.23
CA ARG A 347 7.96 -10.55 9.70
C ARG A 347 8.05 -10.56 11.23
N ARG A 348 7.20 -9.80 11.92
CA ARG A 348 7.15 -9.83 13.40
C ARG A 348 6.75 -11.19 13.94
N GLY A 349 5.78 -11.86 13.32
CA GLY A 349 5.40 -13.23 13.65
C GLY A 349 6.57 -14.20 13.47
N ALA A 350 7.27 -14.13 12.34
CA ALA A 350 8.44 -14.97 12.06
C ALA A 350 9.56 -14.77 13.09
N TYR A 351 9.90 -13.51 13.44
CA TYR A 351 10.87 -13.24 14.50
C TYR A 351 10.41 -13.78 15.87
N GLY A 352 9.12 -13.70 16.17
CA GLY A 352 8.54 -14.30 17.37
C GLY A 352 8.71 -15.83 17.42
N VAL A 353 8.44 -16.51 16.31
CA VAL A 353 8.64 -17.98 16.21
C VAL A 353 10.11 -18.35 16.34
N VAL A 354 11.01 -17.64 15.66
CA VAL A 354 12.46 -17.88 15.77
C VAL A 354 12.94 -17.66 17.20
N ALA A 355 12.50 -16.58 17.86
CA ALA A 355 12.86 -16.32 19.25
C ALA A 355 12.31 -17.40 20.21
N LEU A 356 11.11 -17.92 19.95
CA LEU A 356 10.51 -19.01 20.72
C LEU A 356 11.31 -20.32 20.54
N VAL A 357 11.67 -20.67 19.30
CA VAL A 357 12.51 -21.84 18.99
C VAL A 357 13.88 -21.71 19.64
N LEU A 358 14.55 -20.56 19.49
CA LEU A 358 15.84 -20.31 20.13
C LEU A 358 15.75 -20.36 21.66
N GLY A 359 14.68 -19.82 22.24
CA GLY A 359 14.40 -19.90 23.67
C GLY A 359 14.20 -21.34 24.14
N GLY A 360 13.47 -22.15 23.36
CA GLY A 360 13.27 -23.57 23.62
C GLY A 360 14.57 -24.37 23.54
N VAL A 361 15.40 -24.13 22.52
CA VAL A 361 16.72 -24.75 22.38
C VAL A 361 17.64 -24.36 23.54
N LEU A 362 17.67 -23.08 23.93
CA LEU A 362 18.47 -22.62 25.05
C LEU A 362 18.00 -23.27 26.37
N ALA A 363 16.69 -23.32 26.61
CA ALA A 363 16.12 -23.98 27.78
C ALA A 363 16.47 -25.47 27.81
N PHE A 364 16.44 -26.16 26.66
CA PHE A 364 16.87 -27.54 26.54
C PHE A 364 18.35 -27.73 26.86
N VAL A 365 19.23 -26.86 26.33
CA VAL A 365 20.69 -26.91 26.60
C VAL A 365 20.98 -26.67 28.09
N VAL A 366 20.32 -25.69 28.71
CA VAL A 366 20.46 -25.43 30.15
C VAL A 366 19.99 -26.64 30.96
N TRP A 367 18.86 -27.24 30.59
CA TRP A 367 18.30 -28.39 31.28
C TRP A 367 19.21 -29.62 31.22
N ILE A 368 19.77 -29.96 30.05
CA ILE A 368 20.71 -31.09 29.92
C ILE A 368 22.01 -30.84 30.69
N HIS A 369 22.52 -29.59 30.71
CA HIS A 369 23.74 -29.26 31.43
C HIS A 369 23.54 -29.30 32.95
N GLN A 370 22.37 -28.88 33.44
CA GLN A 370 22.02 -28.92 34.86
C GLN A 370 21.91 -30.37 35.39
N HIS A 371 21.49 -31.31 34.56
CA HIS A 371 21.29 -32.71 34.93
C HIS A 371 22.43 -33.63 34.44
N SER A 372 23.47 -33.06 33.82
CA SER A 372 24.61 -33.79 33.24
C SER A 372 24.20 -34.87 32.23
N TYR A 373 23.16 -34.61 31.45
CA TYR A 373 22.72 -35.48 30.35
C TYR A 373 23.45 -35.15 29.06
N THR A 374 23.66 -36.15 28.21
CA THR A 374 24.01 -35.91 26.81
C THR A 374 22.78 -35.42 26.03
N PRO A 375 22.95 -34.70 24.89
CA PRO A 375 21.81 -34.25 24.09
C PRO A 375 20.85 -35.38 23.67
N LEU A 376 21.39 -36.57 23.35
CA LEU A 376 20.60 -37.73 22.95
C LEU A 376 19.80 -38.33 24.13
N GLN A 377 20.39 -38.44 25.32
CA GLN A 377 19.68 -38.89 26.54
C GLN A 377 18.56 -37.92 26.93
N GLY A 378 18.83 -36.62 26.88
CA GLY A 378 17.84 -35.58 27.15
C GLY A 378 16.68 -35.63 26.17
N LEU A 379 16.98 -35.79 24.87
CA LEU A 379 15.98 -35.89 23.82
C LEU A 379 15.14 -37.17 23.94
N SER A 380 15.78 -38.33 24.15
CA SER A 380 15.08 -39.61 24.28
C SER A 380 14.12 -39.61 25.48
N GLY A 381 14.54 -39.06 26.62
CA GLY A 381 13.69 -38.93 27.80
C GLY A 381 12.49 -37.99 27.61
N LEU A 382 12.67 -36.85 26.90
CA LEU A 382 11.57 -35.96 26.55
C LEU A 382 10.57 -36.61 25.59
N LEU A 383 11.07 -37.29 24.56
CA LEU A 383 10.23 -38.06 23.64
C LEU A 383 9.46 -39.15 24.38
N ALA A 384 10.12 -39.86 25.30
CA ALA A 384 9.47 -40.90 26.09
C ALA A 384 8.40 -40.33 27.03
N LYS A 385 8.60 -39.13 27.62
CA LYS A 385 7.53 -38.40 28.34
C LYS A 385 6.34 -38.09 27.42
N ALA A 386 6.60 -37.70 26.18
CA ALA A 386 5.58 -37.46 25.15
C ALA A 386 4.97 -38.75 24.55
N GLY A 387 5.42 -39.94 24.97
CA GLY A 387 4.88 -41.24 24.54
C GLY A 387 5.65 -41.92 23.41
N TYR A 388 6.75 -41.34 22.93
CA TYR A 388 7.57 -41.91 21.86
C TYR A 388 8.83 -42.56 22.44
N LEU A 389 8.96 -43.89 22.28
CA LEU A 389 10.15 -44.64 22.68
C LEU A 389 11.15 -44.70 21.51
N LEU A 390 12.26 -43.98 21.63
CA LEU A 390 13.34 -43.98 20.63
C LEU A 390 14.19 -45.25 20.70
N TYR A 391 14.38 -45.78 21.92
CA TYR A 391 15.07 -47.03 22.21
C TYR A 391 14.11 -47.99 22.90
N GLN A 392 14.10 -49.25 22.46
CA GLN A 392 13.26 -50.29 23.04
C GLN A 392 13.94 -51.66 22.94
N PRO A 393 13.78 -52.53 23.96
CA PRO A 393 14.31 -53.88 23.90
C PRO A 393 13.71 -54.66 22.74
N GLU A 394 14.59 -55.30 21.97
CA GLU A 394 14.22 -56.33 21.00
C GLU A 394 13.77 -57.56 21.76
N LEU A 395 12.56 -58.05 21.48
CA LEU A 395 11.97 -59.20 22.16
C LEU A 395 11.88 -60.39 21.21
N VAL A 396 12.26 -61.56 21.68
CA VAL A 396 12.11 -62.84 20.98
C VAL A 396 11.00 -63.64 21.66
N GLN A 397 10.12 -64.27 20.87
CA GLN A 397 9.04 -65.10 21.36
C GLN A 397 9.51 -66.55 21.53
N LEU A 398 9.23 -67.13 22.69
CA LEU A 398 9.46 -68.52 23.04
C LEU A 398 8.12 -69.23 23.20
N GLU A 399 8.02 -70.43 22.67
CA GLU A 399 6.83 -71.26 22.77
C GLU A 399 6.78 -71.97 24.13
N ALA A 400 5.57 -72.37 24.55
CA ALA A 400 5.40 -73.21 25.73
C ALA A 400 6.08 -74.58 25.55
N GLY A 401 6.68 -75.13 26.60
CA GLY A 401 7.43 -76.37 26.51
C GLY A 401 8.06 -76.83 27.83
N LYS A 402 8.66 -78.02 27.81
CA LYS A 402 9.34 -78.61 28.96
C LYS A 402 10.84 -78.54 28.77
N PHE A 403 11.57 -78.31 29.85
CA PHE A 403 13.02 -78.39 29.85
C PHE A 403 13.55 -79.08 31.11
N LEU A 404 14.79 -79.53 31.01
CA LEU A 404 15.49 -80.20 32.09
C LEU A 404 16.30 -79.17 32.87
N HIS A 405 15.88 -78.88 34.10
CA HIS A 405 16.59 -78.04 35.07
C HIS A 405 17.45 -78.92 35.98
N GLN A 406 18.55 -78.39 36.52
CA GLN A 406 19.36 -79.06 37.52
C GLN A 406 19.26 -78.29 38.84
N ASN A 407 18.70 -78.93 39.88
CA ASN A 407 18.50 -78.29 41.16
C ASN A 407 19.83 -78.07 41.93
N GLU A 408 19.78 -77.33 43.05
CA GLU A 408 20.95 -77.04 43.89
C GLU A 408 21.70 -78.30 44.39
N ASP A 409 21.01 -79.44 44.48
CA ASP A 409 21.57 -80.74 44.87
C ASP A 409 22.17 -81.53 43.69
N GLY A 410 22.18 -80.96 42.49
CA GLY A 410 22.72 -81.57 41.27
C GLY A 410 21.79 -82.59 40.58
N GLN A 411 20.54 -82.72 41.01
CA GLN A 411 19.54 -83.61 40.42
C GLN A 411 18.77 -82.92 39.29
N SER A 412 18.63 -83.63 38.17
CA SER A 412 17.87 -83.14 37.01
C SER A 412 16.36 -83.32 37.20
N VAL A 413 15.61 -82.23 37.12
CA VAL A 413 14.14 -82.17 37.28
C VAL A 413 13.52 -81.54 36.03
N TRP A 414 12.44 -82.12 35.52
CA TRP A 414 11.68 -81.54 34.42
C TRP A 414 10.76 -80.42 34.90
N LEU A 415 10.91 -79.22 34.32
CA LEU A 415 10.04 -78.06 34.53
C LEU A 415 9.18 -77.80 33.28
N ASP A 416 8.01 -77.21 33.47
CA ASP A 416 7.01 -76.99 32.42
C ASP A 416 6.66 -75.50 32.30
N ILE A 417 7.01 -74.89 31.17
CA ILE A 417 6.58 -73.54 30.80
C ILE A 417 5.21 -73.64 30.12
N THR A 418 4.19 -73.28 30.88
CA THR A 418 2.77 -73.52 30.50
C THR A 418 2.21 -72.55 29.45
N GLU A 419 2.81 -71.38 29.27
CA GLU A 419 2.37 -70.36 28.32
C GLU A 419 3.55 -69.80 27.51
N PRO A 420 3.35 -69.44 26.22
CA PRO A 420 4.38 -68.77 25.43
C PRO A 420 4.62 -67.35 25.97
N PHE A 421 5.89 -66.93 25.98
CA PHE A 421 6.28 -65.61 26.47
C PHE A 421 7.32 -64.96 25.55
N SER A 422 7.61 -63.68 25.76
CA SER A 422 8.69 -62.99 25.05
C SER A 422 9.73 -62.48 26.02
N ILE A 423 11.00 -62.71 25.70
CA ILE A 423 12.14 -62.27 26.50
C ILE A 423 13.04 -61.34 25.68
N GLY A 424 13.81 -60.48 26.34
CA GLY A 424 14.81 -59.64 25.68
C GLY A 424 15.80 -60.50 24.92
N ARG A 425 16.01 -60.21 23.63
CA ARG A 425 17.09 -60.84 22.83
C ARG A 425 18.46 -60.55 23.43
N TYR A 426 18.59 -59.34 23.95
CA TYR A 426 19.77 -58.83 24.61
C TYR A 426 19.38 -58.35 26.01
N GLU A 427 20.38 -58.21 26.86
CA GLU A 427 20.24 -57.49 28.12
C GLU A 427 19.81 -56.05 27.85
N VAL A 428 19.08 -55.45 28.80
CA VAL A 428 18.64 -54.06 28.68
C VAL A 428 19.87 -53.16 28.59
N THR A 429 19.91 -52.31 27.57
CA THR A 429 21.08 -51.45 27.32
C THR A 429 21.05 -50.17 28.15
N PHE A 430 22.19 -49.50 28.28
CA PHE A 430 22.25 -48.16 28.87
C PHE A 430 21.35 -47.16 28.12
N GLU A 431 21.26 -47.18 26.79
CA GLU A 431 20.38 -46.28 26.01
C GLU A 431 18.89 -46.45 26.35
N GLU A 432 18.46 -47.70 26.54
CA GLU A 432 17.09 -48.04 26.93
C GLU A 432 16.80 -47.61 28.37
N TYR A 433 17.73 -47.92 29.29
CA TYR A 433 17.56 -47.58 30.71
C TYR A 433 17.70 -46.07 30.96
N ASP A 434 18.60 -45.38 30.27
CA ASP A 434 18.80 -43.92 30.38
C ASP A 434 17.54 -43.18 29.95
N THR A 435 16.86 -43.67 28.91
CA THR A 435 15.57 -43.14 28.47
C THR A 435 14.52 -43.20 29.58
N PHE A 436 14.45 -44.32 30.30
CA PHE A 436 13.61 -44.48 31.48
C PHE A 436 14.02 -43.52 32.61
N ALA A 437 15.31 -43.48 32.94
CA ALA A 437 15.83 -42.69 34.04
C ALA A 437 15.57 -41.19 33.83
N VAL A 438 15.85 -40.66 32.64
CA VAL A 438 15.56 -39.27 32.26
C VAL A 438 14.05 -38.99 32.24
N ALA A 439 13.25 -39.90 31.68
CA ALA A 439 11.79 -39.74 31.60
C ALA A 439 11.12 -39.72 32.99
N THR A 440 11.70 -40.40 33.98
CA THR A 440 11.16 -40.50 35.34
C THR A 440 11.88 -39.60 36.35
N GLY A 441 12.94 -38.89 35.94
CA GLY A 441 13.74 -38.04 36.84
C GLY A 441 14.60 -38.83 37.82
N ARG A 442 14.92 -40.08 37.51
CA ARG A 442 15.82 -40.93 38.30
C ARG A 442 17.28 -40.63 37.96
N ARG A 443 18.17 -40.98 38.89
CA ARG A 443 19.62 -40.90 38.69
C ARG A 443 20.05 -41.92 37.63
N LEU A 444 20.98 -41.52 36.76
CA LEU A 444 21.61 -42.43 35.81
C LEU A 444 22.53 -43.43 36.54
N PRO A 445 22.48 -44.72 36.18
CA PRO A 445 23.36 -45.73 36.77
C PRO A 445 24.82 -45.49 36.33
N ASN A 446 25.76 -45.81 37.21
CA ASN A 446 27.20 -45.66 36.94
C ASN A 446 27.64 -46.72 35.91
N ASP A 447 28.44 -46.34 34.91
CA ASP A 447 28.98 -47.23 33.89
C ASP A 447 30.33 -47.85 34.24
N ALA A 448 30.85 -47.58 35.45
CA ALA A 448 32.15 -48.04 35.94
C ALA A 448 33.33 -47.67 35.01
N GLY A 449 33.15 -46.69 34.11
CA GLY A 449 34.13 -46.32 33.10
C GLY A 449 34.23 -47.27 31.90
N TRP A 450 33.33 -48.26 31.76
CA TRP A 450 33.32 -49.21 30.63
C TRP A 450 32.62 -48.65 29.38
N GLY A 451 31.89 -47.55 29.55
CA GLY A 451 31.11 -46.90 28.51
C GLY A 451 29.61 -47.16 28.65
N ARG A 452 28.83 -46.40 27.90
CA ARG A 452 27.36 -46.49 27.83
C ARG A 452 26.93 -46.92 26.43
N GLY A 453 25.71 -46.54 26.03
CA GLY A 453 25.21 -46.80 24.68
C GLY A 453 24.45 -48.12 24.64
N ARG A 454 24.83 -48.98 23.69
CA ARG A 454 24.26 -50.33 23.51
C ARG A 454 24.83 -51.39 24.46
N GLN A 455 25.73 -51.02 25.38
CA GLN A 455 26.22 -51.92 26.42
C GLN A 455 25.12 -52.23 27.45
N PRO A 456 25.14 -53.41 28.08
CA PRO A 456 24.17 -53.78 29.12
C PRO A 456 24.24 -52.79 30.29
N VAL A 457 23.07 -52.41 30.81
CA VAL A 457 23.00 -51.56 31.99
C VAL A 457 23.49 -52.33 33.21
N ILE A 458 24.48 -51.76 33.90
CA ILE A 458 25.05 -52.31 35.12
C ILE A 458 24.84 -51.35 36.30
N ASN A 459 25.15 -51.79 37.52
CA ASN A 459 25.01 -51.00 38.74
C ASN A 459 23.57 -50.50 39.02
N ILE A 460 22.59 -51.33 38.70
CA ILE A 460 21.19 -51.16 39.13
C ILE A 460 20.81 -52.24 40.13
N ASN A 461 19.92 -51.93 41.07
CA ASN A 461 19.38 -52.93 41.98
C ASN A 461 18.07 -53.56 41.46
N TRP A 462 17.61 -54.62 42.11
CA TRP A 462 16.39 -55.34 41.71
C TRP A 462 15.15 -54.43 41.64
N ASN A 463 14.96 -53.53 42.61
CA ASN A 463 13.82 -52.61 42.63
C ASN A 463 13.84 -51.61 41.46
N GLU A 464 15.04 -51.20 41.03
CA GLU A 464 15.24 -50.34 39.87
C GLU A 464 14.92 -51.06 38.56
N ALA A 465 15.31 -52.33 38.43
CA ALA A 465 14.95 -53.17 37.29
C ALA A 465 13.43 -53.43 37.22
N VAL A 466 12.76 -53.65 38.35
CA VAL A 466 11.29 -53.75 38.42
C VAL A 466 10.61 -52.43 38.06
N ALA A 467 11.17 -51.30 38.51
CA ALA A 467 10.62 -49.99 38.15
C ALA A 467 10.74 -49.71 36.64
N TYR A 468 11.84 -50.13 36.01
CA TYR A 468 12.01 -50.04 34.56
C TYR A 468 10.96 -50.87 33.81
N THR A 469 10.77 -52.14 34.18
CA THR A 469 9.80 -53.03 33.53
C THR A 469 8.35 -52.55 33.72
N THR A 470 8.03 -52.01 34.90
CA THR A 470 6.72 -51.38 35.17
C THR A 470 6.49 -50.16 34.27
N TRP A 471 7.50 -49.28 34.14
CA TRP A 471 7.42 -48.13 33.25
C TRP A 471 7.30 -48.53 31.78
N LEU A 472 8.08 -49.52 31.35
CA LEU A 472 8.04 -50.04 29.98
C LEU A 472 6.67 -50.65 29.67
N SER A 473 6.04 -51.29 30.66
CA SER A 473 4.69 -51.85 30.52
C SER A 473 3.67 -50.77 30.16
N VAL A 474 3.72 -49.64 30.86
CA VAL A 474 2.85 -48.48 30.59
C VAL A 474 3.12 -47.90 29.20
N LYS A 475 4.38 -47.83 28.77
CA LYS A 475 4.74 -47.26 27.46
C LYS A 475 4.41 -48.17 26.29
N LYS A 476 4.55 -49.49 26.42
CA LYS A 476 4.25 -50.46 25.35
C LYS A 476 2.80 -50.97 25.37
N GLY A 477 2.05 -50.73 26.44
CA GLY A 477 0.70 -51.29 26.62
C GLY A 477 0.70 -52.80 26.75
N LYS A 478 1.81 -53.40 27.20
CA LYS A 478 1.99 -54.84 27.42
C LYS A 478 2.54 -55.06 28.82
N ILE A 479 2.35 -56.25 29.40
CA ILE A 479 2.96 -56.56 30.71
C ILE A 479 4.42 -56.91 30.47
N CYS A 480 5.33 -56.08 30.96
CA CYS A 480 6.76 -56.31 31.01
C CYS A 480 7.17 -56.55 32.48
N ARG A 481 7.93 -57.61 32.73
CA ARG A 481 8.45 -57.97 34.05
C ARG A 481 9.82 -58.63 33.93
N LEU A 482 10.49 -58.83 35.06
CA LEU A 482 11.66 -59.71 35.11
C LEU A 482 11.24 -61.16 34.84
N PRO A 483 12.06 -61.95 34.13
CA PRO A 483 11.81 -63.38 33.97
C PRO A 483 11.91 -64.07 35.34
N THR A 484 11.18 -65.17 35.51
CA THR A 484 11.48 -66.11 36.61
C THR A 484 12.80 -66.81 36.33
N GLU A 485 13.38 -67.45 37.34
CA GLU A 485 14.58 -68.27 37.18
C GLU A 485 14.36 -69.36 36.11
N ASP A 486 13.24 -70.09 36.23
CA ASP A 486 12.83 -71.12 35.26
C ASP A 486 12.70 -70.57 33.82
N GLU A 487 12.11 -69.39 33.64
CA GLU A 487 11.94 -68.77 32.31
C GLU A 487 13.27 -68.31 31.72
N TRP A 488 14.19 -67.84 32.56
CA TRP A 488 15.51 -67.40 32.13
C TRP A 488 16.36 -68.59 31.70
N GLU A 489 16.39 -69.66 32.51
CA GLU A 489 17.05 -70.91 32.13
C GLU A 489 16.43 -71.55 30.89
N TYR A 490 15.10 -71.58 30.79
CA TYR A 490 14.41 -72.06 29.59
C TYR A 490 14.83 -71.29 28.35
N ALA A 491 14.96 -69.96 28.44
CA ALA A 491 15.39 -69.13 27.32
C ALA A 491 16.83 -69.44 26.89
N VAL A 492 17.74 -69.63 27.86
CA VAL A 492 19.14 -70.03 27.59
C VAL A 492 19.18 -71.41 26.92
N LEU A 493 18.42 -72.38 27.41
CA LEU A 493 18.36 -73.73 26.81
C LEU A 493 17.63 -73.76 25.46
N ALA A 494 16.58 -72.96 25.28
CA ALA A 494 15.88 -72.87 24.00
C ALA A 494 16.75 -72.21 22.91
N SER A 495 17.69 -71.34 23.30
CA SER A 495 18.72 -70.85 22.38
C SER A 495 19.75 -71.93 22.02
N SER A 496 20.00 -72.89 22.92
CA SER A 496 20.86 -74.03 22.59
C SER A 496 20.16 -75.03 21.67
N GLU A 497 18.87 -75.33 21.80
CA GLU A 497 18.20 -76.28 20.88
C GLU A 497 18.01 -75.77 19.42
N LYS A 498 18.03 -74.46 19.18
CA LYS A 498 17.81 -73.87 17.83
C LYS A 498 19.06 -73.32 17.14
N ASP A 499 20.18 -73.12 17.85
CA ASP A 499 21.51 -72.84 17.26
C ASP A 499 22.55 -73.95 17.57
N TYR A 500 22.29 -74.87 18.50
CA TYR A 500 22.95 -76.18 18.66
C TYR A 500 22.00 -77.32 18.25
N GLY A 501 21.37 -77.17 17.08
CA GLY A 501 20.98 -78.36 16.35
C GLY A 501 22.26 -79.13 16.05
N LYS A 502 22.39 -80.36 16.54
CA LYS A 502 23.48 -81.28 16.20
C LYS A 502 23.73 -81.28 14.68
N ASN A 503 24.61 -80.41 14.20
CA ASN A 503 25.39 -80.66 13.02
C ASN A 503 26.57 -81.49 13.51
N GLU A 504 26.94 -82.53 12.78
CA GLU A 504 28.01 -83.46 13.15
C GLU A 504 29.41 -82.81 13.23
N ASP A 505 29.51 -81.48 13.10
CA ASP A 505 30.74 -80.69 13.03
C ASP A 505 30.82 -79.49 14.01
N ASP A 506 29.86 -79.27 14.92
CA ASP A 506 29.93 -78.15 15.89
C ASP A 506 30.74 -78.54 17.16
N GLU A 507 31.89 -77.88 17.38
CA GLU A 507 32.75 -78.10 18.56
C GLU A 507 31.99 -77.81 19.87
N GLU A 508 32.06 -78.74 20.82
CA GLU A 508 31.52 -78.57 22.18
C GLU A 508 32.04 -77.25 22.79
N ILE A 509 31.19 -76.48 23.48
CA ILE A 509 31.68 -75.28 24.19
C ILE A 509 32.65 -75.76 25.27
N THR A 510 33.94 -75.54 25.03
CA THR A 510 35.02 -75.86 25.96
C THR A 510 35.50 -74.58 26.62
N GLN A 511 36.30 -74.72 27.67
CA GLN A 511 36.94 -73.57 28.32
C GLN A 511 37.85 -72.76 27.36
N GLU A 512 38.22 -73.34 26.20
CA GLU A 512 39.08 -72.72 25.18
C GLU A 512 38.30 -71.85 24.17
N ASN A 513 37.02 -72.13 23.88
CA ASN A 513 36.19 -71.36 22.93
C ASN A 513 35.09 -70.50 23.60
N LEU A 514 34.97 -70.56 24.93
CA LEU A 514 34.00 -69.78 25.72
C LEU A 514 34.08 -68.25 25.45
N GLY A 515 35.26 -67.75 25.10
CA GLY A 515 35.50 -66.33 24.78
C GLY A 515 34.84 -65.85 23.48
N GLU A 516 34.35 -66.74 22.63
CA GLU A 516 33.58 -66.39 21.42
C GLU A 516 32.09 -66.12 21.74
N TYR A 517 31.61 -66.62 22.87
CA TYR A 517 30.18 -66.62 23.24
C TYR A 517 29.88 -65.78 24.49
N ALA A 518 30.85 -65.61 25.39
CA ALA A 518 30.66 -64.91 26.66
C ALA A 518 31.82 -63.97 26.97
N TRP A 519 31.48 -62.84 27.58
CA TRP A 519 32.44 -61.93 28.22
C TRP A 519 32.44 -62.25 29.71
N TYR A 520 33.43 -63.01 30.19
CA TYR A 520 33.47 -63.61 31.53
C TYR A 520 34.70 -63.23 32.36
#